data_AF-A0A938PV10-F1
#
_entry.id   AF-A0A938PV10-F1
#
_cell.length_a   1.000
_cell.length_b   1.000
_cell.length_c   1.000
_cell.angle_alpha   90.00
_cell.angle_beta   90.00
_cell.angle_gamma   90.00
#
_symmetry.space_group_name_H-M   'P 1'
#
loop_
_entity.id
_entity.type
_entity.pdbx_description
1 polymer ?
#
loop_
_entity_poly.entity_id
_entity_poly.type
_entity_poly.pdbx_seq_one_letter_code
_entity_poly.pdbx_strand_id
1 'polypeptide(L)'
;MKQQHYFTDKTGRSAVAIVKGIDRDVEWGEDILMLGLGIVMLSSTFAPIAPPQVLLPLVALTFAITSSLARINYHRMERRLSDSMKYLESHEQAKLRPICQVFVDQPMGSLTESYNPLKNIKRLAKSAIGAVLINPLWLPIFYTMGIQIVEEDNLQVLNKAVMRVEKSLGLLKPVEQERETG
;
A
#
# COMPACT_ATOMS: atom_id res chain seq x y z
N MET A 1 24.43 3.26 -7.69
CA MET A 1 23.25 2.65 -8.34
C MET A 1 23.46 1.15 -8.43
N LYS A 2 22.67 0.34 -7.69
CA LYS A 2 22.56 -1.11 -7.88
C LYS A 2 21.16 -1.35 -8.45
N GLN A 3 21.07 -1.96 -9.64
CA GLN A 3 19.80 -2.30 -10.27
C GLN A 3 19.08 -3.36 -9.41
N GLN A 4 17.95 -2.98 -8.82
CA GLN A 4 17.08 -3.88 -8.06
C GLN A 4 16.07 -4.48 -9.04
N HIS A 5 16.47 -5.53 -9.76
CA HIS A 5 15.53 -6.37 -10.50
C HIS A 5 15.12 -7.56 -9.63
N TYR A 6 13.89 -8.06 -9.80
CA TYR A 6 13.44 -9.28 -9.11
C TYR A 6 14.13 -10.57 -9.60
N PHE A 7 15.10 -10.46 -10.51
CA PHE A 7 15.85 -11.59 -11.03
C PHE A 7 16.94 -12.00 -10.05
N THR A 8 16.72 -13.12 -9.37
CA THR A 8 17.76 -13.76 -8.54
C THR A 8 18.25 -15.10 -9.08
N ASP A 9 17.69 -15.64 -10.18
CA ASP A 9 18.16 -16.96 -10.64
C ASP A 9 18.02 -17.27 -12.14
N LYS A 10 19.01 -18.00 -12.65
CA LYS A 10 19.20 -18.41 -14.06
C LYS A 10 18.34 -19.61 -14.50
N THR A 11 17.16 -19.79 -13.92
CA THR A 11 16.35 -21.01 -14.13
C THR A 11 14.90 -20.68 -14.48
N GLY A 12 14.56 -20.72 -15.79
CA GLY A 12 13.27 -21.05 -16.43
C GLY A 12 11.90 -20.73 -15.79
N ARG A 13 11.78 -19.92 -14.74
CA ARG A 13 10.53 -19.54 -14.05
C ARG A 13 10.59 -18.08 -13.59
N SER A 14 10.89 -17.20 -14.53
CA SER A 14 11.09 -15.77 -14.29
C SER A 14 9.80 -15.08 -13.79
N ALA A 15 8.63 -15.45 -14.34
CA ALA A 15 7.34 -14.88 -13.94
C ALA A 15 6.97 -15.26 -12.48
N VAL A 16 7.25 -16.49 -12.07
CA VAL A 16 7.01 -16.95 -10.69
C VAL A 16 7.86 -16.17 -9.69
N ALA A 17 9.13 -15.94 -10.01
CA ALA A 17 10.03 -15.17 -9.16
C ALA A 17 9.58 -13.71 -9.03
N ILE A 18 9.12 -13.10 -10.13
CA ILE A 18 8.60 -11.73 -10.12
C ILE A 18 7.32 -11.64 -9.29
N VAL A 19 6.38 -12.57 -9.45
CA VAL A 19 5.12 -12.56 -8.69
C VAL A 19 5.39 -12.69 -7.19
N LYS A 20 6.26 -13.62 -6.77
CA LYS A 20 6.67 -13.74 -5.36
C LYS A 20 7.37 -12.49 -4.82
N GLY A 21 8.18 -11.84 -5.65
CA GLY A 21 8.83 -10.59 -5.29
C GLY A 21 7.84 -9.45 -5.05
N ILE A 22 6.81 -9.36 -5.91
CA ILE A 22 5.75 -8.36 -5.78
C ILE A 22 4.85 -8.68 -4.60
N ASP A 23 4.45 -9.94 -4.41
CA ASP A 23 3.65 -10.40 -3.26
C ASP A 23 4.30 -9.97 -1.93
N ARG A 24 5.59 -10.25 -1.77
CA ARG A 24 6.36 -9.82 -0.60
C ARG A 24 6.41 -8.29 -0.43
N ASP A 25 6.59 -7.55 -1.52
CA ASP A 25 6.61 -6.09 -1.45
C ASP A 25 5.20 -5.54 -1.12
N VAL A 26 4.12 -6.19 -1.57
CA VAL A 26 2.73 -5.85 -1.22
C VAL A 26 2.48 -6.08 0.27
N GLU A 27 2.83 -7.26 0.79
CA GLU A 27 2.74 -7.62 2.21
C GLU A 27 3.49 -6.59 3.07
N TRP A 28 4.70 -6.21 2.66
CA TRP A 28 5.47 -5.17 3.36
C TRP A 28 4.76 -3.81 3.35
N GLY A 29 4.09 -3.46 2.26
CA GLY A 29 3.27 -2.24 2.17
C GLY A 29 2.09 -2.27 3.13
N GLU A 30 1.36 -3.39 3.18
CA GLU A 30 0.22 -3.60 4.08
C GLU A 30 0.68 -3.55 5.55
N ASP A 31 1.80 -4.20 5.89
CA ASP A 31 2.40 -4.18 7.22
C ASP A 31 2.76 -2.78 7.70
N ILE A 32 3.32 -1.93 6.82
CA ILE A 32 3.63 -0.53 7.16
C ILE A 32 2.37 0.24 7.54
N LEU A 33 1.29 0.09 6.78
CA LEU A 33 0.04 0.79 7.04
C LEU A 33 -0.62 0.28 8.32
N MET A 34 -0.62 -1.05 8.52
CA MET A 34 -1.12 -1.70 9.72
C MET A 34 -0.34 -1.28 10.97
N LEU A 35 0.99 -1.17 10.88
CA LEU A 35 1.83 -0.65 11.95
C LEU A 35 1.44 0.78 12.31
N GLY A 36 1.24 1.64 11.31
CA GLY A 36 0.77 3.01 11.50
C GLY A 36 -0.57 3.06 12.25
N LEU A 37 -1.54 2.25 11.81
CA LEU A 37 -2.84 2.14 12.46
C LEU A 37 -2.71 1.62 13.90
N GLY A 38 -1.89 0.59 14.13
CA GLY A 38 -1.65 0.03 15.46
C GLY A 38 -1.06 1.05 16.43
N ILE A 39 -0.06 1.82 15.99
CA ILE A 39 0.52 2.91 16.79
C ILE A 39 -0.54 3.96 17.13
N VAL A 40 -1.39 4.34 16.16
CA VAL A 40 -2.46 5.31 16.40
C VAL A 40 -3.50 4.77 17.38
N MET A 41 -3.87 3.50 17.31
CA MET A 41 -4.81 2.89 18.28
C MET A 41 -4.25 2.94 19.71
N LEU A 42 -2.93 2.79 19.87
CA LEU A 42 -2.25 2.91 21.16
C LEU A 42 -2.23 4.34 21.72
N SER A 43 -2.51 5.36 20.91
CA SER A 43 -2.56 6.76 21.38
C SER A 43 -3.56 6.97 22.52
N SER A 44 -4.65 6.19 22.54
CA SER A 44 -5.65 6.21 23.62
C SER A 44 -5.06 5.90 24.99
N THR A 45 -4.08 4.99 25.06
CA THR A 45 -3.35 4.63 26.29
C THR A 45 -2.50 5.79 26.82
N PHE A 46 -2.04 6.69 25.94
CA PHE A 46 -1.21 7.84 26.30
C PHE A 46 -2.02 9.12 26.57
N ALA A 47 -3.33 9.12 26.31
CA ALA A 47 -4.21 10.27 26.53
C ALA A 47 -4.20 10.81 27.98
N PRO A 48 -4.06 9.98 29.05
CA PRO A 48 -3.95 10.49 30.42
C PRO A 48 -2.59 11.15 30.72
N ILE A 49 -1.56 10.89 29.90
CA ILE A 49 -0.16 11.23 30.18
C ILE A 49 0.31 12.41 29.33
N ALA A 50 -0.15 12.51 28.08
CA ALA A 50 0.27 13.54 27.13
C ALA A 50 -0.91 14.43 26.72
N PRO A 51 -0.73 15.75 26.67
CA PRO A 51 -1.79 16.66 26.26
C PRO A 51 -2.11 16.52 24.76
N PRO A 52 -3.35 16.83 24.32
CA PRO A 52 -3.78 16.68 22.92
C PRO A 52 -2.90 17.43 21.91
N GLN A 53 -2.32 18.57 22.31
CA GLN A 53 -1.43 19.37 21.47
C GLN A 53 -0.12 18.65 21.11
N VAL A 54 0.25 17.61 21.87
CA VAL A 54 1.41 16.76 21.58
C VAL A 54 0.95 15.46 20.93
N LEU A 55 -0.08 14.82 21.48
CA LEU A 55 -0.55 13.51 21.03
C LEU A 55 -1.16 13.53 19.62
N LEU A 56 -2.01 14.53 19.31
CA LEU A 56 -2.71 14.59 18.03
C LEU A 56 -1.77 14.87 16.84
N PRO A 57 -0.79 15.80 16.94
CA PRO A 57 0.22 15.95 15.90
C PRO A 57 1.08 14.70 15.71
N LEU A 58 1.41 13.98 16.78
CA LEU A 58 2.16 12.71 16.68
C LEU A 58 1.35 11.65 15.93
N VAL A 59 0.06 11.52 16.21
CA VAL A 59 -0.85 10.64 15.45
C VAL A 59 -0.89 11.01 13.97
N ALA A 60 -1.06 12.31 13.66
CA ALA A 60 -1.07 12.78 12.28
C ALA A 60 0.27 12.50 11.58
N LEU A 61 1.38 12.67 12.29
CA LEU A 61 2.74 12.39 11.80
C LEU A 61 2.96 10.91 11.54
N THR A 62 2.49 10.03 12.42
CA THR A 62 2.54 8.57 12.22
C THR A 62 1.84 8.20 10.92
N PHE A 63 0.58 8.62 10.74
CA PHE A 63 -0.14 8.39 9.48
C PHE A 63 0.59 8.99 8.27
N ALA A 64 1.21 10.16 8.42
CA ALA A 64 1.93 10.78 7.34
C ALA A 64 3.18 9.97 6.93
N ILE A 65 3.93 9.47 7.91
CA ILE A 65 5.14 8.66 7.66
C ILE A 65 4.75 7.32 7.03
N THR A 66 3.79 6.60 7.61
CA THR A 66 3.41 5.26 7.14
C THR A 66 2.81 5.30 5.75
N SER A 67 1.88 6.22 5.47
CA SER A 67 1.33 6.41 4.12
C SER A 67 2.40 6.83 3.11
N SER A 68 3.37 7.66 3.51
CA SER A 68 4.47 8.05 2.62
C SER A 68 5.38 6.87 2.28
N LEU A 69 5.70 6.03 3.26
CA LEU A 69 6.49 4.81 3.05
C LEU A 69 5.75 3.80 2.17
N ALA A 70 4.45 3.59 2.40
CA ALA A 70 3.61 2.72 1.55
C ALA A 70 3.55 3.22 0.10
N ARG A 71 3.41 4.54 -0.10
CA ARG A 71 3.45 5.12 -1.46
C ARG A 71 4.81 4.97 -2.14
N ILE A 72 5.90 5.21 -1.41
CA ILE A 72 7.25 4.99 -1.94
C ILE A 72 7.43 3.53 -2.33
N ASN A 73 6.91 2.60 -1.51
CA ASN A 73 6.90 1.19 -1.82
C ASN A 73 6.14 0.88 -3.10
N TYR A 74 4.92 1.43 -3.24
CA TYR A 74 4.08 1.25 -4.41
C TYR A 74 4.79 1.65 -5.71
N HIS A 75 5.41 2.84 -5.74
CA HIS A 75 6.20 3.27 -6.90
C HIS A 75 7.47 2.44 -7.12
N ARG A 76 8.07 1.88 -6.06
CA ARG A 76 9.18 0.94 -6.23
C ARG A 76 8.71 -0.36 -6.88
N MET A 77 7.58 -0.92 -6.46
CA MET A 77 6.98 -2.10 -7.08
C MET A 77 6.69 -1.88 -8.55
N GLU A 78 6.03 -0.76 -8.88
CA GLU A 78 5.73 -0.35 -10.26
C GLU A 78 7.01 -0.32 -11.14
N ARG A 79 8.04 0.38 -10.66
CA ARG A 79 9.32 0.50 -11.38
C ARG A 79 10.02 -0.85 -11.54
N ARG A 80 10.12 -1.62 -10.46
CA ARG A 80 10.79 -2.93 -10.47
C ARG A 80 10.06 -3.91 -11.40
N LEU A 81 8.73 -3.91 -11.39
CA LEU A 81 7.92 -4.72 -12.31
C LEU A 81 8.13 -4.27 -13.76
N SER A 82 8.01 -2.97 -14.05
CA SER A 82 8.21 -2.45 -15.41
C SER A 82 9.60 -2.77 -15.96
N ASP A 83 10.63 -2.71 -15.10
CA ASP A 83 11.98 -3.06 -15.47
C ASP A 83 12.17 -4.57 -15.66
N SER A 84 11.60 -5.39 -14.78
CA SER A 84 11.62 -6.86 -14.91
C SER A 84 10.88 -7.35 -16.17
N MET A 85 9.80 -6.67 -16.59
CA MET A 85 9.03 -7.01 -17.79
C MET A 85 9.86 -6.98 -19.08
N LYS A 86 10.91 -6.14 -19.15
CA LYS A 86 11.77 -6.00 -20.34
C LYS A 86 12.59 -7.25 -20.65
N TYR A 87 12.80 -8.11 -19.65
CA TYR A 87 13.63 -9.31 -19.78
C TYR A 87 12.81 -10.61 -19.92
N LEU A 88 11.48 -10.49 -19.98
CA LEU A 88 10.57 -11.63 -20.09
C LEU A 88 10.20 -11.92 -21.54
N GLU A 89 9.94 -13.20 -21.83
CA GLU A 89 9.31 -13.60 -23.10
C GLU A 89 7.85 -13.15 -23.14
N SER A 90 7.29 -12.94 -24.34
CA SER A 90 5.92 -12.43 -24.55
C SER A 90 4.85 -13.24 -23.82
N HIS A 91 5.02 -14.56 -23.73
CA HIS A 91 4.10 -15.44 -23.00
C HIS A 91 4.14 -15.20 -21.47
N GLU A 92 5.32 -14.93 -20.91
CA GLU A 92 5.47 -14.63 -19.48
C GLU A 92 4.98 -13.22 -19.15
N GLN A 93 5.22 -12.27 -20.05
CA GLN A 93 4.65 -10.92 -19.96
C GLN A 93 3.11 -10.95 -19.93
N ALA A 94 2.49 -11.80 -20.77
CA ALA A 94 1.04 -11.94 -20.80
C ALA A 94 0.45 -12.39 -19.45
N LYS A 95 1.19 -13.22 -18.69
CA LYS A 95 0.79 -13.69 -17.35
C LYS A 95 0.85 -12.59 -16.30
N LEU A 96 1.81 -11.66 -16.41
CA LEU A 96 1.96 -10.53 -15.47
C LEU A 96 1.11 -9.31 -15.84
N ARG A 97 0.56 -9.28 -17.05
CA ARG A 97 -0.28 -8.18 -17.55
C ARG A 97 -1.39 -7.76 -16.58
N PRO A 98 -2.12 -8.65 -15.88
CA PRO A 98 -3.13 -8.24 -14.90
C PRO A 98 -2.56 -7.39 -13.76
N ILE A 99 -1.33 -7.65 -13.31
CA ILE A 99 -0.65 -6.86 -12.26
C ILE A 99 -0.22 -5.51 -12.84
N CYS A 100 0.38 -5.50 -14.04
CA CYS A 100 0.75 -4.26 -14.72
C CYS A 100 -0.46 -3.34 -14.95
N GLN A 101 -1.61 -3.93 -15.27
CA GLN A 101 -2.84 -3.18 -15.52
C GLN A 101 -3.31 -2.43 -14.26
N VAL A 102 -3.11 -2.97 -13.06
CA VAL A 102 -3.45 -2.25 -11.81
C VAL A 102 -2.69 -0.93 -11.70
N PHE A 103 -1.40 -0.91 -12.02
CA PHE A 103 -0.59 0.32 -11.97
C PHE A 103 -1.04 1.37 -13.01
N VAL A 104 -1.61 0.91 -14.14
CA VAL A 104 -2.17 1.80 -15.18
C VAL A 104 -3.54 2.32 -14.79
N ASP A 105 -4.38 1.46 -14.22
CA ASP A 105 -5.76 1.79 -13.84
C ASP A 105 -5.82 2.62 -12.55
N GLN A 106 -4.83 2.44 -11.66
CA GLN A 106 -4.71 3.13 -10.38
C GLN A 106 -3.34 3.79 -10.22
N PRO A 107 -3.01 4.80 -11.06
CA PRO A 107 -1.76 5.51 -10.91
C PRO A 107 -1.75 6.27 -9.59
N MET A 108 -0.73 6.04 -8.77
CA MET A 108 -0.53 6.86 -7.58
C MET A 108 0.01 8.23 -7.96
N GLY A 109 -0.66 9.28 -7.50
CA GLY A 109 -0.15 10.64 -7.57
C GLY A 109 1.08 10.84 -6.68
N SER A 110 1.83 11.92 -6.91
CA SER A 110 3.01 12.22 -6.10
C SER A 110 2.67 12.50 -4.63
N LEU A 111 3.64 12.32 -3.73
CA LEU A 111 3.50 12.75 -2.34
C LEU A 111 3.15 14.24 -2.25
N THR A 112 3.85 15.09 -2.99
CA THR A 112 3.60 16.54 -3.05
C THR A 112 2.18 16.85 -3.45
N GLU A 113 1.63 16.10 -4.40
CA GLU A 113 0.24 16.28 -4.82
C GLU A 113 -0.74 15.87 -3.74
N SER A 114 -0.55 14.72 -3.08
CA SER A 114 -1.48 14.23 -2.05
C SER A 114 -1.45 15.04 -0.76
N TYR A 115 -0.29 15.57 -0.38
CA TYR A 115 -0.15 16.44 0.78
C TYR A 115 -0.54 17.90 0.51
N ASN A 116 -0.80 18.29 -0.73
CA ASN A 116 -1.24 19.64 -1.06
C ASN A 116 -2.75 19.81 -0.83
N PRO A 117 -3.18 20.56 0.21
CA PRO A 117 -4.60 20.69 0.53
C PRO A 117 -5.38 21.43 -0.56
N LEU A 118 -4.73 22.35 -1.27
CA LEU A 118 -5.33 23.13 -2.36
C LEU A 118 -5.62 22.26 -3.59
N LYS A 119 -4.85 21.19 -3.79
CA LYS A 119 -5.12 20.20 -4.84
C LYS A 119 -6.14 19.15 -4.41
N ASN A 120 -6.35 18.96 -3.11
CA ASN A 120 -7.23 17.93 -2.55
C ASN A 120 -8.39 18.55 -1.76
N ILE A 121 -9.08 19.53 -2.36
CA ILE A 121 -10.16 20.28 -1.70
C ILE A 121 -11.26 19.35 -1.19
N LYS A 122 -11.62 18.30 -1.93
CA LYS A 122 -12.62 17.31 -1.49
C LYS A 122 -12.19 16.59 -0.20
N ARG A 123 -10.91 16.21 -0.09
CA ARG A 123 -10.36 15.58 1.11
C ARG A 123 -10.33 16.60 2.25
N LEU A 124 -9.79 17.79 2.00
CA LEU A 124 -9.75 18.87 2.98
C LEU A 124 -11.15 19.20 3.53
N ALA A 125 -12.17 19.29 2.67
CA ALA A 125 -13.53 19.55 3.09
C ALA A 125 -14.08 18.42 3.98
N LYS A 126 -13.89 17.15 3.60
CA LYS A 126 -14.29 16.00 4.44
C LYS A 126 -13.58 16.01 5.79
N SER A 127 -12.26 16.26 5.79
CA SER A 127 -11.46 16.36 7.00
C SER A 127 -11.89 17.53 7.88
N ALA A 128 -12.25 18.67 7.28
CA ALA A 128 -12.73 19.85 7.99
C ALA A 128 -14.09 19.63 8.62
N ILE A 129 -15.03 18.97 7.93
CA ILE A 129 -16.32 18.57 8.50
C ILE A 129 -16.09 17.69 9.73
N GLY A 130 -15.23 16.67 9.63
CA GLY A 130 -14.88 15.83 10.77
C GLY A 130 -14.23 16.60 11.92
N ALA A 131 -13.32 17.53 11.61
CA ALA A 131 -12.62 18.33 12.61
C ALA A 131 -13.56 19.31 13.32
N VAL A 132 -14.51 19.94 12.61
CA VAL A 132 -15.51 20.83 13.21
C VAL A 132 -16.40 20.09 14.21
N LEU A 133 -16.71 18.82 13.95
CA LEU A 133 -17.53 17.99 14.85
C LEU A 133 -16.79 17.59 16.15
N ILE A 134 -15.46 17.66 16.19
CA ILE A 134 -14.66 17.21 17.34
C ILE A 134 -13.83 18.38 17.90
N ASN A 135 -12.76 18.75 17.20
CA ASN A 135 -12.01 19.99 17.38
C ASN A 135 -11.03 20.20 16.20
N PRO A 136 -10.55 21.43 15.96
CA PRO A 136 -9.67 21.74 14.83
C PRO A 136 -8.34 20.96 14.78
N LEU A 137 -7.83 20.44 15.91
CA LEU A 137 -6.58 19.65 15.94
C LEU A 137 -6.74 18.28 15.29
N TRP A 138 -7.96 17.82 15.01
CA TRP A 138 -8.23 16.59 14.25
C TRP A 138 -8.11 16.76 12.74
N LEU A 139 -8.09 18.00 12.23
CA LEU A 139 -8.00 18.24 10.80
C LEU A 139 -6.78 17.55 10.16
N PRO A 140 -5.55 17.68 10.70
CA PRO A 140 -4.39 16.99 10.15
C PRO A 140 -4.53 15.47 10.20
N ILE A 141 -5.11 14.92 11.27
CA ILE A 141 -5.33 13.48 11.44
C ILE A 141 -6.29 12.97 10.36
N PHE A 142 -7.46 13.58 10.20
CA PHE A 142 -8.41 13.14 9.19
C PHE A 142 -7.88 13.32 7.77
N TYR A 143 -7.05 14.33 7.55
CA TYR A 143 -6.43 14.53 6.25
C TYR A 143 -5.41 13.43 5.94
N THR A 144 -4.49 13.11 6.88
CA THR A 144 -3.48 12.07 6.68
C THR A 144 -4.05 10.66 6.73
N MET A 145 -5.05 10.40 7.55
CA MET A 145 -5.84 9.16 7.53
C MET A 145 -6.50 8.96 6.16
N GLY A 146 -7.04 10.02 5.56
CA GLY A 146 -7.59 9.98 4.21
C GLY A 146 -6.55 9.74 3.10
N ILE A 147 -5.26 9.96 3.36
CA ILE A 147 -4.17 9.52 2.48
C ILE A 147 -3.91 8.03 2.73
N GLN A 148 -3.77 7.62 3.98
CA GLN A 148 -3.53 6.22 4.36
C GLN A 148 -4.59 5.26 3.78
N ILE A 149 -5.88 5.62 3.82
CA ILE A 149 -6.97 4.82 3.23
C ILE A 149 -6.76 4.62 1.72
N VAL A 150 -6.32 5.65 0.99
CA VAL A 150 -6.05 5.54 -0.45
C VAL A 150 -4.85 4.62 -0.72
N GLU A 151 -3.82 4.65 0.15
CA GLU A 151 -2.70 3.70 0.01
C GLU A 151 -3.16 2.26 0.24
N GLU A 152 -4.02 2.04 1.24
CA GLU A 152 -4.59 0.73 1.58
C GLU A 152 -5.45 0.18 0.43
N ASP A 153 -6.36 1.00 -0.12
CA ASP A 153 -7.21 0.60 -1.25
C ASP A 153 -6.38 0.17 -2.47
N ASN A 154 -5.31 0.91 -2.78
CA ASN A 154 -4.42 0.59 -3.90
C ASN A 154 -3.63 -0.70 -3.67
N LEU A 155 -3.13 -0.92 -2.45
CA LEU A 155 -2.45 -2.17 -2.09
C LEU A 155 -3.42 -3.35 -2.12
N GLN A 156 -4.66 -3.18 -1.65
CA GLN A 156 -5.67 -4.24 -1.67
C GLN A 156 -6.04 -4.66 -3.10
N VAL A 157 -6.17 -3.71 -4.02
CA VAL A 157 -6.43 -4.02 -5.44
C VAL A 157 -5.23 -4.72 -6.08
N LEU A 158 -4.01 -4.28 -5.77
CA LEU A 158 -2.78 -4.91 -6.23
C LEU A 158 -2.66 -6.35 -5.70
N ASN A 159 -2.89 -6.57 -4.40
CA ASN A 159 -2.88 -7.88 -3.77
C ASN A 159 -3.88 -8.85 -4.44
N LYS A 160 -5.11 -8.39 -4.71
CA LYS A 160 -6.12 -9.17 -5.45
C LYS A 160 -5.65 -9.57 -6.85
N ALA A 161 -4.91 -8.70 -7.54
CA ALA A 161 -4.33 -9.01 -8.85
C ALA A 161 -3.18 -10.02 -8.74
N VAL A 162 -2.31 -9.87 -7.75
CA VAL A 162 -1.21 -10.80 -7.45
C VAL A 162 -1.76 -12.19 -7.16
N MET A 163 -2.68 -12.34 -6.21
CA MET A 163 -3.32 -13.63 -5.88
C MET A 163 -3.97 -14.30 -7.11
N ARG A 164 -4.59 -13.50 -7.99
CA ARG A 164 -5.19 -14.03 -9.24
C ARG A 164 -4.12 -14.61 -10.17
N VAL A 165 -2.99 -13.92 -10.32
CA VAL A 165 -1.87 -14.39 -11.12
C VAL A 165 -1.22 -15.61 -10.48
N GLU A 166 -1.03 -15.63 -9.16
CA GLU A 166 -0.50 -16.79 -8.44
C GLU A 166 -1.35 -18.04 -8.62
N LYS A 167 -2.69 -17.89 -8.56
CA LYS A 167 -3.63 -18.98 -8.83
C LYS A 167 -3.49 -19.48 -10.27
N SER A 168 -3.33 -18.58 -11.24
CA SER A 168 -3.12 -18.96 -12.65
C SER A 168 -1.78 -19.66 -12.90
N LEU A 169 -0.78 -19.38 -12.07
CA LEU A 169 0.54 -20.00 -12.10
C LEU A 169 0.62 -21.31 -11.30
N GLY A 170 -0.46 -21.71 -10.62
CA GLY A 170 -0.47 -22.89 -9.74
C GLY A 170 0.41 -22.74 -8.51
N LEU A 171 0.68 -21.51 -8.06
CA LEU A 171 1.51 -21.23 -6.88
C LEU A 171 0.70 -21.30 -5.58
N LEU A 172 -0.57 -20.92 -5.64
CA LEU A 172 -1.52 -21.13 -4.56
C LEU A 172 -2.01 -22.58 -4.62
N LYS A 173 -1.69 -23.36 -3.59
CA LYS A 173 -2.39 -24.63 -3.35
C LYS A 173 -3.87 -24.31 -3.12
N PRO A 174 -4.83 -25.16 -3.58
CA PRO A 174 -6.19 -25.03 -3.10
C PRO A 174 -6.15 -25.03 -1.58
N VAL A 175 -6.71 -23.99 -0.97
CA VAL A 175 -7.02 -24.02 0.46
C VAL A 175 -7.90 -25.23 0.64
N GLU A 176 -7.34 -26.30 1.18
CA GLU A 176 -8.08 -27.47 1.62
C GLU A 176 -9.23 -26.94 2.48
N GLN A 177 -10.45 -27.23 2.04
CA GLN A 177 -11.65 -26.99 2.82
C GLN A 177 -11.61 -27.91 4.05
N GLU A 178 -10.70 -27.68 5.00
CA GLU A 178 -10.83 -28.17 6.38
C GLU A 178 -11.84 -27.27 7.11
N ARG A 179 -13.07 -27.33 6.64
CA ARG A 179 -14.27 -26.91 7.35
C ARG A 179 -15.41 -27.89 7.08
N GLU A 180 -15.10 -29.18 7.10
CA GLU A 180 -16.10 -30.20 7.42
C GLU A 180 -15.44 -31.21 8.36
N THR A 181 -16.08 -31.43 9.51
CA THR A 181 -15.75 -32.36 10.62
C THR A 181 -14.76 -31.85 11.69
N GLY A 182 -15.34 -31.41 12.82
CA GLY A 182 -14.67 -31.07 14.06
C GLY A 182 -15.63 -30.44 15.05
#